data_AF-S5LY59-F1
#
_entry.id   AF-S5LY59-F1
#
_cell.length_a   1.000
_cell.length_b   1.000
_cell.length_c   1.000
_cell.angle_alpha   90.00
_cell.angle_beta   90.00
_cell.angle_gamma   90.00
#
_symmetry.space_group_name_H-M   'P 1'
#
loop_
_entity.id
_entity.type
_entity.pdbx_description
1 polymer ?
#
loop_
_entity_poly.entity_id
_entity_poly.type
_entity_poly.pdbx_seq_one_letter_code
_entity_poly.pdbx_strand_id
1 'polypeptide(L)'
;MIKKGKIIILSGPSGVGKGTINKELAQDKSLNLVQSISMTTRHPRPGEVDGVNYFFVSKEVFNDAIQHNELIEHAEFIGNFYGTPRKVVYDKIEKGENVILEIEVIGATQVLKKEKSENLISIFLMPPSLKSLEQRLRKRGTEKEDIIKQRLDKALLEIPLKHKYQYVIEIDSVDNAVAKVKEVLLKEGTLEKDPMTSKFEKLKKDVFRIIGEQYHFFVQNWKENVIKVGETEIDKDFDFKKYLVDLLTNKIYSHVLASEQLSVLEDSEFVNSILEHFMIDVNFFSIEQDHFNK
;
A
#
# COMPACT_ATOMS: atom_id res chain seq x y z
N MET A 1 22.25 9.52 15.68
CA MET A 1 22.27 9.31 14.22
C MET A 1 20.83 9.24 13.75
N ILE A 2 20.49 9.91 12.65
CA ILE A 2 19.13 9.84 12.06
C ILE A 2 18.89 8.40 11.61
N LYS A 3 17.72 7.82 11.93
CA LYS A 3 17.34 6.48 11.45
C LYS A 3 17.20 6.56 9.94
N LYS A 4 17.90 5.69 9.19
CA LYS A 4 17.77 5.63 7.72
C LYS A 4 16.34 5.27 7.33
N GLY A 5 15.89 5.83 6.21
CA GLY A 5 14.61 5.47 5.59
C GLY A 5 14.65 4.05 5.03
N LYS A 6 13.50 3.55 4.57
CA LYS A 6 13.39 2.25 3.89
C LYS A 6 13.10 2.41 2.40
N ILE A 7 13.52 1.41 1.62
CA ILE A 7 13.03 1.19 0.25
C ILE A 7 11.67 0.51 0.33
N ILE A 8 10.63 1.11 -0.23
CA ILE A 8 9.30 0.52 -0.32
C ILE A 8 9.05 0.14 -1.78
N ILE A 9 9.01 -1.15 -2.09
CA ILE A 9 8.69 -1.64 -3.43
C ILE A 9 7.18 -1.80 -3.54
N LEU A 10 6.60 -1.12 -4.52
CA LEU A 10 5.23 -1.36 -4.98
C LEU A 10 5.28 -1.98 -6.38
N SER A 11 5.02 -3.28 -6.46
CA SER A 11 5.12 -4.06 -7.70
C SER A 11 3.90 -4.94 -7.88
N GLY A 12 3.75 -5.59 -9.03
CA GLY A 12 2.57 -6.35 -9.41
C GLY A 12 2.44 -6.46 -10.93
N PRO A 13 1.58 -7.35 -11.42
CA PRO A 13 1.47 -7.62 -12.84
C PRO A 13 1.08 -6.37 -13.62
N SER A 14 1.50 -6.31 -14.87
CA SER A 14 1.22 -5.17 -15.73
C SER A 14 -0.30 -4.90 -15.83
N GLY A 15 -0.71 -3.65 -15.59
CA GLY A 15 -2.13 -3.25 -15.63
C GLY A 15 -2.90 -3.40 -14.32
N VAL A 16 -2.26 -3.84 -13.24
CA VAL A 16 -2.95 -4.05 -11.95
C VAL A 16 -3.41 -2.74 -11.29
N GLY A 17 -2.77 -1.60 -11.59
CA GLY A 17 -3.13 -0.29 -11.01
C GLY A 17 -2.07 0.33 -10.10
N LYS A 18 -0.81 -0.12 -10.20
CA LYS A 18 0.32 0.36 -9.39
C LYS A 18 0.43 1.89 -9.36
N GLY A 19 0.50 2.52 -10.54
CA GLY A 19 0.62 3.98 -10.65
C GLY A 19 -0.54 4.75 -10.02
N THR A 20 -1.77 4.21 -10.06
CA THR A 20 -2.93 4.83 -9.39
C THR A 20 -2.76 4.80 -7.89
N ILE A 21 -2.46 3.63 -7.32
CA ILE A 21 -2.22 3.47 -5.87
C ILE A 21 -1.03 4.34 -5.43
N ASN A 22 0.03 4.37 -6.22
CA ASN A 22 1.22 5.16 -5.95
C ASN A 22 0.92 6.67 -5.92
N LYS A 23 0.09 7.15 -6.85
CA LYS A 23 -0.38 8.53 -6.88
C LYS A 23 -1.19 8.88 -5.63
N GLU A 24 -2.10 8.01 -5.21
CA GLU A 24 -2.90 8.23 -3.99
C GLU A 24 -2.03 8.27 -2.73
N LEU A 25 -1.06 7.36 -2.62
CA LEU A 25 -0.08 7.38 -1.52
C LEU A 25 0.75 8.67 -1.50
N ALA A 26 1.11 9.22 -2.66
CA ALA A 26 1.89 10.45 -2.77
C ALA A 26 1.13 11.73 -2.31
N GLN A 27 -0.20 11.69 -2.35
CA GLN A 27 -1.06 12.79 -1.90
C GLN A 27 -1.09 12.88 -0.38
N ASP A 28 -0.95 11.75 0.32
CA ASP A 28 -0.95 11.70 1.78
C ASP A 28 0.41 12.05 2.36
N LYS A 29 0.61 13.35 2.64
CA LYS A 29 1.85 13.86 3.24
C LYS A 29 2.15 13.29 4.63
N SER A 30 1.16 12.74 5.33
CA SER A 30 1.38 12.11 6.64
C SER A 30 2.22 10.83 6.55
N LEU A 31 2.35 10.25 5.36
CA LEU A 31 3.13 9.03 5.16
C LEU A 31 4.64 9.26 5.05
N ASN A 32 5.08 10.52 4.90
CA ASN A 32 6.47 10.90 4.61
C ASN A 32 7.14 10.00 3.54
N LEU A 33 6.43 9.82 2.42
CA LEU A 33 6.89 9.03 1.29
C LEU A 33 7.48 9.93 0.21
N VAL A 34 8.66 9.55 -0.26
CA VAL A 34 9.28 10.13 -1.45
C VAL A 34 9.09 9.18 -2.62
N GLN A 35 8.47 9.71 -3.66
CA GLN A 35 8.26 8.99 -4.91
C GLN A 35 9.57 8.90 -5.70
N SER A 36 10.00 7.69 -6.04
CA SER A 36 11.13 7.51 -6.95
C SER A 36 10.73 7.85 -8.38
N ILE A 37 11.61 8.56 -9.10
CA ILE A 37 11.44 8.90 -10.51
C ILE A 37 12.37 7.99 -11.31
N SER A 38 11.80 7.09 -12.11
CA SER A 38 12.57 6.16 -12.94
C SER A 38 13.11 6.83 -14.21
N MET A 39 14.21 6.33 -14.74
CA MET A 39 14.64 6.56 -16.11
C MET A 39 13.83 5.72 -17.08
N THR A 40 13.58 6.23 -18.29
CA THR A 40 13.03 5.45 -19.38
C THR A 40 13.56 5.88 -20.75
N THR A 41 13.68 4.93 -21.67
CA THR A 41 14.00 5.20 -23.08
C THR A 41 12.78 5.44 -23.96
N ARG A 42 11.58 5.32 -23.40
CA ARG A 42 10.33 5.62 -24.09
C ARG A 42 10.20 7.13 -24.29
N HIS A 43 9.57 7.57 -25.38
CA HIS A 43 9.17 8.96 -25.53
C HIS A 43 8.06 9.38 -24.55
N PRO A 44 8.09 10.62 -24.02
CA PRO A 44 7.01 11.16 -23.19
C PRO A 44 5.64 11.05 -23.87
N ARG A 45 4.60 10.68 -23.11
CA ARG A 45 3.20 10.79 -23.55
C ARG A 45 2.72 12.24 -23.40
N PRO A 46 1.63 12.62 -24.09
CA PRO A 46 0.99 13.91 -23.86
C PRO A 46 0.69 14.14 -22.38
N GLY A 47 1.22 15.24 -21.82
CA GLY A 47 1.06 15.61 -20.41
C GLY A 47 2.12 15.08 -19.45
N GLU A 48 3.03 14.19 -19.88
CA GLU A 48 4.18 13.78 -19.06
C GLU A 48 5.30 14.83 -19.13
N VAL A 49 5.93 15.10 -17.98
CA VAL A 49 7.01 16.08 -17.81
C VAL A 49 8.29 15.37 -17.38
N ASP A 50 9.40 15.69 -18.04
CA ASP A 50 10.72 15.18 -17.71
C ASP A 50 11.15 15.61 -16.29
N GLY A 51 11.73 14.68 -15.54
CA GLY A 51 12.11 14.89 -14.14
C GLY A 51 10.94 14.97 -13.16
N VAL A 52 9.70 14.75 -13.63
CA VAL A 52 8.50 14.64 -12.79
C VAL A 52 7.91 13.24 -12.90
N ASN A 53 7.62 12.79 -14.13
CA ASN A 53 7.06 11.46 -14.36
C ASN A 53 8.14 10.41 -14.57
N TYR A 54 9.13 10.74 -15.40
CA TYR A 54 10.31 9.94 -15.69
C TYR A 54 11.48 10.86 -16.02
N PHE A 55 12.70 10.34 -15.94
CA PHE A 55 13.83 10.88 -16.69
C PHE A 55 13.83 10.24 -18.07
N PHE A 56 13.44 10.99 -19.08
CA PHE A 56 13.36 10.52 -20.46
C PHE A 56 14.74 10.63 -21.11
N VAL A 57 15.37 9.49 -21.37
CA VAL A 57 16.77 9.41 -21.84
C VAL A 57 16.89 8.62 -23.13
N SER A 58 18.01 8.78 -23.83
CA SER A 58 18.31 7.91 -24.98
C SER A 58 18.71 6.51 -24.53
N LYS A 59 18.71 5.53 -25.46
CA LYS A 59 19.18 4.18 -25.17
C LYS A 59 20.66 4.15 -24.79
N GLU A 60 21.47 5.01 -25.40
CA GLU A 60 22.89 5.15 -25.12
C GLU A 60 23.12 5.60 -23.68
N VAL A 61 22.42 6.65 -23.24
CA VAL A 61 22.48 7.14 -21.85
C VAL A 61 22.00 6.10 -20.86
N PHE A 62 20.92 5.37 -21.18
CA PHE A 62 20.42 4.30 -20.32
C PHE A 62 21.43 3.15 -20.17
N ASN A 63 22.06 2.74 -21.27
CA ASN A 63 23.07 1.69 -21.27
C ASN A 63 24.33 2.10 -20.52
N ASP A 64 24.74 3.37 -20.62
CA ASP A 64 25.84 3.93 -19.84
C ASP A 64 25.56 3.84 -18.33
N ALA A 65 24.34 4.21 -17.90
CA ALA A 65 23.92 4.10 -16.51
C ALA A 65 23.93 2.64 -15.99
N ILE A 66 23.60 1.66 -16.84
CA ILE A 66 23.76 0.23 -16.50
C ILE A 66 25.24 -0.11 -16.29
N GLN A 67 26.11 0.27 -17.25
CA GLN A 67 27.54 -0.05 -17.21
C GLN A 67 28.24 0.53 -15.98
N HIS A 68 27.82 1.72 -15.56
CA HIS A 68 28.35 2.41 -14.38
C HIS A 68 27.64 2.03 -13.07
N ASN A 69 26.76 1.02 -13.07
CA ASN A 69 26.00 0.56 -11.89
C ASN A 69 25.19 1.68 -11.20
N GLU A 70 24.72 2.63 -12.00
CA GLU A 70 23.95 3.80 -11.55
C GLU A 70 22.47 3.50 -11.35
N LEU A 71 22.02 2.27 -11.66
CA LEU A 71 20.65 1.83 -11.49
C LEU A 71 20.55 0.78 -10.36
N ILE A 72 19.50 0.88 -9.52
CA ILE A 72 19.18 -0.14 -8.52
C ILE A 72 18.67 -1.40 -9.21
N GLU A 73 17.75 -1.18 -10.14
CA GLU A 73 17.11 -2.16 -11.00
C GLU A 73 16.93 -1.58 -12.39
N HIS A 74 16.83 -2.45 -13.39
CA HIS A 74 16.41 -2.08 -14.72
C HIS A 74 15.68 -3.25 -15.40
N ALA A 75 14.73 -2.95 -16.26
CA ALA A 75 14.01 -3.94 -17.05
C ALA A 75 13.66 -3.39 -18.44
N GLU A 76 13.56 -4.29 -19.41
CA GLU A 76 12.96 -3.97 -20.70
C GLU A 76 11.48 -4.34 -20.70
N PHE A 77 10.65 -3.46 -21.24
CA PHE A 77 9.24 -3.69 -21.46
C PHE A 77 8.80 -3.14 -22.82
N ILE A 78 8.38 -4.04 -23.70
CA ILE A 78 7.90 -3.73 -25.06
C ILE A 78 8.87 -2.78 -25.78
N GLY A 79 10.15 -3.18 -25.87
CA GLY A 79 11.19 -2.46 -26.62
C GLY A 79 11.73 -1.19 -25.97
N ASN A 80 11.27 -0.85 -24.76
CA ASN A 80 11.73 0.31 -23.99
C ASN A 80 12.32 -0.12 -22.65
N PHE A 81 13.39 0.54 -22.24
CA PHE A 81 14.01 0.30 -20.95
C PHE A 81 13.44 1.21 -19.87
N TYR A 82 13.40 0.68 -18.66
CA TYR A 82 13.01 1.37 -17.43
C TYR A 82 13.99 1.00 -16.34
N GLY A 83 14.35 1.94 -15.48
CA GLY A 83 15.24 1.66 -14.36
C GLY A 83 15.26 2.77 -13.32
N THR A 84 15.65 2.42 -12.11
CA THR A 84 15.59 3.34 -10.98
C THR A 84 16.98 3.90 -10.65
N PRO A 85 17.20 5.23 -10.76
CA PRO A 85 18.49 5.86 -10.45
C PRO A 85 18.91 5.63 -8.99
N ARG A 86 20.05 4.98 -8.81
CA ARG A 86 20.63 4.61 -7.51
C ARG A 86 20.83 5.82 -6.62
N LYS A 87 21.61 6.80 -7.10
CA LYS A 87 22.04 7.94 -6.28
C LYS A 87 20.85 8.70 -5.69
N VAL A 88 19.83 8.99 -6.51
CA VAL A 88 18.63 9.73 -6.10
C VAL A 88 17.91 9.03 -4.94
N VAL A 89 17.79 7.71 -4.99
CA VAL A 89 17.10 6.92 -3.95
C VAL A 89 17.93 6.83 -2.67
N TYR A 90 19.22 6.49 -2.74
CA TYR A 90 20.01 6.33 -1.51
C TYR A 90 20.28 7.68 -0.82
N ASP A 91 20.47 8.78 -1.57
CA ASP A 91 20.62 10.12 -0.98
C ASP A 91 19.41 10.52 -0.12
N LYS A 92 18.22 9.99 -0.45
CA LYS A 92 16.96 10.20 0.27
C LYS A 92 16.85 9.30 1.50
N ILE A 93 17.18 8.02 1.34
CA ILE A 93 17.23 7.04 2.44
C ILE A 93 18.21 7.47 3.53
N GLU A 94 19.39 7.98 3.17
CA GLU A 94 20.39 8.46 4.14
C GLU A 94 19.89 9.67 4.95
N LYS A 95 18.91 10.42 4.43
CA LYS A 95 18.25 11.53 5.14
C LYS A 95 17.11 11.08 6.05
N GLY A 96 16.81 9.78 6.10
CA GLY A 96 15.69 9.24 6.86
C GLY A 96 14.36 9.19 6.10
N GLU A 97 14.34 9.59 4.82
CA GLU A 97 13.13 9.60 4.00
C GLU A 97 12.85 8.20 3.45
N ASN A 98 11.62 7.71 3.57
CA ASN A 98 11.24 6.44 2.95
C ASN A 98 10.96 6.66 1.47
N VAL A 99 11.54 5.83 0.61
CA VAL A 99 11.44 5.99 -0.84
C VAL A 99 10.61 4.86 -1.41
N ILE A 100 9.52 5.20 -2.08
CA ILE A 100 8.67 4.23 -2.76
C ILE A 100 9.06 4.08 -4.23
N LEU A 101 9.29 2.84 -4.64
CA LEU A 101 9.68 2.41 -5.97
C LEU A 101 8.47 1.70 -6.59
N GLU A 102 7.76 2.40 -7.47
CA GLU A 102 6.75 1.79 -8.34
C GLU A 102 7.45 1.17 -9.55
N ILE A 103 7.71 -0.15 -9.48
CA ILE A 103 8.53 -0.85 -10.47
C ILE A 103 7.85 -2.14 -10.96
N GLU A 104 8.30 -2.64 -12.11
CA GLU A 104 7.81 -3.90 -12.66
C GLU A 104 8.38 -5.11 -11.89
N VAL A 105 7.71 -6.27 -12.00
CA VAL A 105 8.04 -7.46 -11.20
C VAL A 105 9.47 -7.93 -11.40
N ILE A 106 9.97 -7.91 -12.63
CA ILE A 106 11.36 -8.29 -12.93
C ILE A 106 12.36 -7.35 -12.26
N GLY A 107 12.14 -6.04 -12.34
CA GLY A 107 12.96 -5.03 -11.67
C GLY A 107 12.96 -5.23 -10.15
N ALA A 108 11.77 -5.41 -9.57
CA ALA A 108 11.63 -5.71 -8.15
C ALA A 108 12.40 -6.96 -7.71
N THR A 109 12.41 -8.05 -8.51
CA THR A 109 13.23 -9.23 -8.15
C THR A 109 14.73 -8.95 -8.11
N GLN A 110 15.24 -7.94 -8.81
CA GLN A 110 16.64 -7.53 -8.71
C GLN A 110 16.90 -6.81 -7.40
N VAL A 111 16.01 -5.90 -7.00
CA VAL A 111 16.10 -5.19 -5.71
C VAL A 111 16.03 -6.19 -4.57
N LEU A 112 15.06 -7.12 -4.59
CA LEU A 112 14.88 -8.16 -3.56
C LEU A 112 16.09 -9.08 -3.39
N LYS A 113 16.93 -9.25 -4.42
CA LYS A 113 18.17 -10.05 -4.33
C LYS A 113 19.35 -9.25 -3.78
N LYS A 114 19.36 -7.93 -3.99
CA LYS A 114 20.49 -7.05 -3.64
C LYS A 114 20.32 -6.42 -2.26
N GLU A 115 19.09 -6.10 -1.88
CA GLU A 115 18.75 -5.43 -0.63
C GLU A 115 18.46 -6.42 0.49
N LYS A 116 18.80 -6.02 1.71
CA LYS A 116 18.49 -6.80 2.90
C LYS A 116 17.07 -6.53 3.38
N SER A 117 16.41 -7.56 3.93
CA SER A 117 15.00 -7.49 4.33
C SER A 117 14.70 -6.41 5.36
N GLU A 118 15.66 -6.05 6.22
CA GLU A 118 15.51 -4.99 7.22
C GLU A 118 15.43 -3.57 6.61
N ASN A 119 15.99 -3.38 5.42
CA ASN A 119 16.05 -2.09 4.73
C ASN A 119 14.91 -1.91 3.72
N LEU A 120 14.12 -2.96 3.49
CA LEU A 120 13.12 -2.99 2.43
C LEU A 120 11.74 -3.42 2.93
N ILE A 121 10.71 -2.85 2.33
CA ILE A 121 9.33 -3.30 2.42
C ILE A 121 8.90 -3.62 1.00
N SER A 122 8.40 -4.82 0.76
CA SER A 122 8.06 -5.30 -0.58
C SER A 122 6.60 -5.73 -0.62
N ILE A 123 5.84 -5.03 -1.47
CA ILE A 123 4.40 -5.20 -1.61
C ILE A 123 4.10 -5.62 -3.05
N PHE A 124 3.49 -6.79 -3.18
CA PHE A 124 2.95 -7.29 -4.44
C PHE A 124 1.45 -7.02 -4.53
N LEU A 125 1.09 -6.15 -5.46
CA LEU A 125 -0.27 -5.83 -5.83
C LEU A 125 -0.84 -6.91 -6.75
N MET A 126 -1.96 -7.51 -6.36
CA MET A 126 -2.59 -8.62 -7.06
C MET A 126 -3.98 -8.22 -7.57
N PRO A 127 -4.34 -8.53 -8.83
CA PRO A 127 -5.72 -8.36 -9.27
C PRO A 127 -6.61 -9.45 -8.65
N PRO A 128 -7.90 -9.17 -8.38
CA PRO A 128 -8.82 -10.16 -7.81
C PRO A 128 -9.08 -11.33 -8.77
N SER A 129 -8.90 -11.11 -10.08
CA SER A 129 -8.90 -12.19 -11.08
C SER A 129 -8.17 -11.77 -12.36
N LEU A 130 -7.74 -12.75 -13.17
CA LEU A 130 -7.20 -12.48 -14.51
C LEU A 130 -8.21 -11.75 -15.42
N LYS A 131 -9.50 -12.10 -15.29
CA LYS A 131 -10.58 -11.42 -16.02
C LYS A 131 -10.67 -9.94 -15.66
N SER A 132 -10.53 -9.60 -14.38
CA SER A 132 -10.50 -8.20 -13.95
C SER A 132 -9.29 -7.44 -14.49
N LEU A 133 -8.13 -8.10 -14.59
CA LEU A 133 -6.92 -7.53 -15.16
C LEU A 133 -7.10 -7.24 -16.66
N GLU A 134 -7.63 -8.19 -17.41
CA GLU A 134 -7.96 -8.03 -18.83
C GLU A 134 -8.93 -6.87 -19.05
N GLN A 135 -10.02 -6.80 -18.27
CA GLN A 135 -10.99 -5.70 -18.36
C GLN A 135 -10.33 -4.34 -18.11
N ARG A 136 -9.42 -4.22 -17.14
CA ARG A 136 -8.66 -2.98 -16.88
C ARG A 136 -7.77 -2.60 -18.05
N LEU A 137 -7.04 -3.56 -18.64
CA LEU A 137 -6.19 -3.33 -19.82
C LEU A 137 -7.02 -2.84 -21.01
N ARG A 138 -8.16 -3.48 -21.29
CA ARG A 138 -9.07 -3.11 -22.38
C ARG A 138 -9.71 -1.73 -22.17
N LYS A 139 -10.16 -1.42 -20.95
CA LYS A 139 -10.79 -0.14 -20.60
C LYS A 139 -9.87 1.06 -20.86
N ARG A 140 -8.55 0.88 -20.79
CA ARG A 140 -7.58 1.93 -21.09
C ARG A 140 -7.69 2.41 -22.54
N GLY A 141 -8.12 1.56 -23.48
CA GLY A 141 -8.45 1.93 -24.86
C GLY A 141 -7.30 2.43 -25.73
N THR A 142 -6.06 2.47 -25.22
CA THR A 142 -4.89 3.04 -25.92
C THR A 142 -4.01 1.99 -26.62
N GLU A 143 -4.32 0.70 -26.49
CA GLU A 143 -3.44 -0.39 -26.91
C GLU A 143 -4.14 -1.34 -27.87
N LYS A 144 -3.39 -1.89 -28.84
CA LYS A 144 -3.88 -2.90 -29.78
C LYS A 144 -4.07 -4.25 -29.09
N GLU A 145 -4.94 -5.10 -29.62
CA GLU A 145 -5.22 -6.45 -29.09
C GLU A 145 -3.96 -7.29 -28.84
N ASP A 146 -2.98 -7.25 -29.76
CA ASP A 146 -1.73 -8.02 -29.61
C ASP A 146 -0.91 -7.57 -28.40
N ILE A 147 -0.92 -6.27 -28.08
CA ILE A 147 -0.24 -5.71 -26.90
C ILE A 147 -0.97 -6.15 -25.62
N ILE A 148 -2.31 -6.16 -25.64
CA ILE A 148 -3.12 -6.63 -24.51
C ILE A 148 -2.81 -8.10 -24.20
N LYS A 149 -2.76 -8.96 -25.22
CA LYS A 149 -2.37 -10.38 -25.07
C LYS A 149 -0.97 -10.52 -24.48
N GLN A 150 0.03 -9.81 -25.03
CA GLN A 150 1.39 -9.84 -24.51
C GLN A 150 1.46 -9.42 -23.03
N ARG A 151 0.66 -8.43 -22.61
CA ARG A 151 0.56 -8.02 -21.20
C ARG A 151 -0.05 -9.10 -20.31
N LEU A 152 -1.10 -9.79 -20.78
CA LEU A 152 -1.74 -10.88 -20.04
C LEU A 152 -0.82 -12.09 -19.89
N ASP A 153 -0.13 -12.48 -20.97
CA ASP A 153 0.86 -13.57 -20.93
C ASP A 153 1.99 -13.24 -19.95
N LYS A 154 2.48 -12.00 -19.98
CA LYS A 154 3.47 -11.52 -19.00
C LYS A 154 2.94 -11.60 -17.56
N ALA A 155 1.70 -11.18 -17.33
CA ALA A 155 1.09 -11.23 -16.00
C ALA A 155 1.02 -12.66 -15.44
N LEU A 156 0.73 -13.66 -16.28
CA LEU A 156 0.73 -15.07 -15.89
C LEU A 156 2.10 -15.58 -15.44
N LEU A 157 3.18 -15.05 -16.01
CA LEU A 157 4.56 -15.37 -15.61
C LEU A 157 4.99 -14.59 -14.36
N GLU A 158 4.45 -13.39 -14.17
CA GLU A 158 4.78 -12.49 -13.05
C GLU A 158 4.06 -12.86 -11.75
N ILE A 159 2.79 -13.25 -11.81
CA ILE A 159 1.96 -13.59 -10.63
C ILE A 159 2.61 -14.66 -9.72
N PRO A 160 3.17 -15.76 -10.24
CA PRO A 160 3.84 -16.76 -9.41
C PRO A 160 4.98 -16.18 -8.58
N LEU A 161 5.62 -15.08 -9.00
CA LEU A 161 6.73 -14.45 -8.28
C LEU A 161 6.30 -13.72 -7.00
N LYS A 162 5.00 -13.60 -6.72
CA LYS A 162 4.46 -12.97 -5.49
C LYS A 162 5.03 -13.59 -4.20
N HIS A 163 5.42 -14.87 -4.21
CA HIS A 163 6.04 -15.55 -3.05
C HIS A 163 7.37 -14.94 -2.61
N LYS A 164 8.00 -14.09 -3.44
CA LYS A 164 9.27 -13.41 -3.12
C LYS A 164 9.07 -12.11 -2.32
N TYR A 165 7.84 -11.65 -2.17
CA TYR A 165 7.49 -10.40 -1.52
C TYR A 165 7.09 -10.64 -0.07
N GLN A 166 7.32 -9.65 0.80
CA GLN A 166 6.90 -9.71 2.21
C GLN A 166 5.37 -9.60 2.35
N TYR A 167 4.73 -8.84 1.46
CA TYR A 167 3.30 -8.56 1.51
C TYR A 167 2.66 -8.78 0.14
N VAL A 168 1.46 -9.35 0.13
CA VAL A 168 0.60 -9.46 -1.05
C VAL A 168 -0.72 -8.77 -0.74
N ILE A 169 -1.10 -7.79 -1.57
CA ILE A 169 -2.33 -7.01 -1.41
C ILE A 169 -3.19 -7.22 -2.64
N GLU A 170 -4.37 -7.78 -2.45
CA GLU A 170 -5.39 -7.85 -3.50
C GLU A 170 -6.07 -6.48 -3.69
N ILE A 171 -6.24 -6.08 -4.96
CA ILE A 171 -6.84 -4.79 -5.35
C ILE A 171 -8.27 -4.98 -5.83
N ASP A 172 -9.18 -5.08 -4.88
CA ASP A 172 -10.62 -4.98 -5.09
C ASP A 172 -11.04 -3.53 -5.44
N SER A 173 -10.54 -2.54 -4.71
CA SER A 173 -10.62 -1.11 -5.03
C SER A 173 -9.28 -0.41 -4.83
N VAL A 174 -9.11 0.78 -5.42
CA VAL A 174 -7.90 1.60 -5.23
C VAL A 174 -7.76 1.98 -3.76
N ASP A 175 -8.85 2.43 -3.15
CA ASP A 175 -8.84 2.95 -1.78
C ASP A 175 -8.56 1.87 -0.74
N ASN A 176 -9.12 0.68 -0.93
CA ASN A 176 -8.82 -0.46 -0.05
C ASN A 176 -7.36 -0.90 -0.19
N ALA A 177 -6.83 -0.91 -1.41
CA ALA A 177 -5.41 -1.20 -1.62
C ALA A 177 -4.51 -0.15 -0.96
N VAL A 178 -4.86 1.14 -1.05
CA VAL A 178 -4.16 2.23 -0.36
C VAL A 178 -4.22 2.05 1.16
N ALA A 179 -5.39 1.74 1.72
CA ALA A 179 -5.55 1.49 3.15
C ALA A 179 -4.65 0.33 3.63
N LYS A 180 -4.68 -0.82 2.92
CA LYS A 180 -3.83 -1.98 3.22
C LYS A 180 -2.34 -1.66 3.09
N VAL A 181 -1.94 -0.85 2.11
CA VAL A 181 -0.53 -0.40 2.01
C VAL A 181 -0.16 0.44 3.23
N LYS A 182 -1.02 1.38 3.67
CA LYS A 182 -0.77 2.18 4.86
C LYS A 182 -0.66 1.33 6.13
N GLU A 183 -1.47 0.29 6.28
CA GLU A 183 -1.37 -0.67 7.38
C GLU A 183 0.00 -1.38 7.39
N VAL A 184 0.49 -1.82 6.22
CA VAL A 184 1.83 -2.38 6.08
C VAL A 184 2.90 -1.37 6.50
N LEU A 185 2.80 -0.12 6.03
CA LEU A 185 3.77 0.93 6.36
C LEU A 185 3.77 1.29 7.86
N LEU A 186 2.60 1.28 8.50
CA LEU A 186 2.45 1.45 9.94
C LEU A 186 3.10 0.30 10.71
N LYS A 187 2.78 -0.95 10.34
CA LYS A 187 3.34 -2.17 10.93
C LYS A 187 4.87 -2.19 10.84
N GLU A 188 5.42 -1.72 9.73
CA GLU A 188 6.86 -1.67 9.46
C GLU A 188 7.57 -0.45 10.06
N GLY A 189 6.84 0.41 10.78
CA GLY A 189 7.38 1.58 11.49
C GLY A 189 8.00 2.62 10.56
N THR A 190 7.40 2.83 9.39
CA THR A 190 7.87 3.80 8.37
C THR A 190 7.14 5.13 8.38
N LEU A 191 5.99 5.22 9.04
CA LEU A 191 5.28 6.49 9.16
C LEU A 191 6.08 7.45 10.07
N GLU A 192 6.32 8.67 9.59
CA GLU A 192 6.93 9.73 10.38
C GLU A 192 5.91 10.22 11.42
N LYS A 193 6.36 10.39 12.67
CA LYS A 193 5.49 10.82 13.77
C LYS A 193 5.80 12.26 14.15
N ASP A 194 4.86 13.16 13.87
CA ASP A 194 4.13 13.78 14.98
C ASP A 194 2.74 13.09 15.07
N PRO A 195 2.46 12.29 16.12
CA PRO A 195 1.16 11.63 16.29
C PRO A 195 -0.01 12.62 16.38
N MET A 196 0.25 13.91 16.59
CA MET A 196 -0.79 14.94 16.72
C MET A 196 -1.31 15.47 15.37
N THR A 197 -0.62 15.23 14.25
CA THR A 197 -1.03 15.73 12.93
C THR A 197 -1.60 14.65 11.98
N SER A 198 -1.46 13.37 12.30
CA SER A 198 -2.04 12.28 11.50
C SER A 198 -3.56 12.21 11.63
N LYS A 199 -4.28 12.29 10.51
CA LYS A 199 -5.75 12.12 10.47
C LYS A 199 -6.18 10.75 10.98
N PHE A 200 -5.38 9.71 10.76
CA PHE A 200 -5.63 8.37 11.28
C PHE A 200 -5.52 8.32 12.80
N GLU A 201 -4.49 8.94 13.38
CA GLU A 201 -4.33 9.00 14.84
C GLU A 201 -5.40 9.86 15.51
N LYS A 202 -5.82 10.95 14.85
CA LYS A 202 -6.97 11.75 15.29
C LYS A 202 -8.26 10.92 15.28
N LEU A 203 -8.55 10.26 14.16
CA LEU A 203 -9.69 9.34 14.04
C LEU A 203 -9.63 8.24 15.12
N LYS A 204 -8.47 7.62 15.33
CA LYS A 204 -8.29 6.57 16.36
C LYS A 204 -8.61 7.08 17.76
N LYS A 205 -8.22 8.32 18.10
CA LYS A 205 -8.59 8.97 19.37
C LYS A 205 -10.08 9.23 19.46
N ASP A 206 -10.71 9.70 18.38
CA ASP A 206 -12.15 9.94 18.34
C ASP A 206 -12.94 8.64 18.49
N VAL A 207 -12.56 7.59 17.77
CA VAL A 207 -13.13 6.23 17.89
C VAL A 207 -12.94 5.69 19.30
N PHE A 208 -11.75 5.83 19.89
CA PHE A 208 -11.48 5.42 21.28
C PHE A 208 -12.38 6.13 22.29
N ARG A 209 -12.62 7.43 22.09
CA ARG A 209 -13.54 8.22 22.92
C ARG A 209 -14.98 7.75 22.73
N ILE A 210 -15.47 7.63 21.50
CA ILE A 210 -16.83 7.19 21.18
C ILE A 210 -17.11 5.80 21.75
N ILE A 211 -16.21 4.83 21.56
CA ILE A 211 -16.34 3.49 22.16
C ILE A 211 -16.37 3.57 23.69
N GLY A 212 -15.55 4.43 24.28
CA GLY A 212 -15.52 4.64 25.73
C GLY A 212 -16.79 5.29 26.29
N GLU A 213 -17.47 6.13 25.51
CA GLU A 213 -18.66 6.86 25.94
C GLU A 213 -19.96 6.09 25.65
N GLN A 214 -20.09 5.52 24.45
CA GLN A 214 -21.34 4.94 23.96
C GLN A 214 -21.40 3.41 24.07
N TYR A 215 -20.24 2.74 23.96
CA TYR A 215 -20.17 1.27 23.87
C TYR A 215 -19.42 0.64 25.05
N HIS A 216 -19.22 1.39 26.14
CA HIS A 216 -18.48 0.92 27.32
C HIS A 216 -19.07 -0.39 27.86
N PHE A 217 -20.39 -0.43 28.06
CA PHE A 217 -21.07 -1.62 28.58
C PHE A 217 -20.86 -2.84 27.66
N PHE A 218 -20.96 -2.64 26.34
CA PHE A 218 -20.75 -3.71 25.37
C PHE A 218 -19.34 -4.29 25.45
N VAL A 219 -18.32 -3.42 25.51
CA VAL A 219 -16.91 -3.83 25.61
C VAL A 219 -16.61 -4.56 26.93
N GLN A 220 -17.15 -4.09 28.05
CA GLN A 220 -16.94 -4.72 29.37
C GLN A 220 -17.54 -6.14 29.42
N ASN A 221 -18.69 -6.35 28.77
CA ASN A 221 -19.37 -7.64 28.77
C ASN A 221 -18.94 -8.57 27.62
N TRP A 222 -17.99 -8.13 26.78
CA TRP A 222 -17.60 -8.87 25.57
C TRP A 222 -17.15 -10.29 25.88
N LYS A 223 -16.17 -10.41 26.77
CA LYS A 223 -15.63 -11.69 27.22
C LYS A 223 -16.69 -12.65 27.73
N GLU A 224 -17.56 -12.17 28.62
CA GLU A 224 -18.61 -13.00 29.20
C GLU A 224 -19.59 -13.51 28.15
N ASN A 225 -19.95 -12.67 27.20
CA ASN A 225 -20.95 -13.02 26.21
C ASN A 225 -20.39 -13.98 25.14
N VAL A 226 -19.09 -13.92 24.80
CA VAL A 226 -18.46 -14.95 23.94
C VAL A 226 -18.45 -16.31 24.67
N ILE A 227 -18.07 -16.31 25.95
CA ILE A 227 -18.10 -17.53 26.79
C ILE A 227 -19.52 -18.12 26.86
N LYS A 228 -20.55 -17.27 27.01
CA LYS A 228 -21.96 -17.71 27.11
C LYS A 228 -22.49 -18.40 25.85
N VAL A 229 -21.94 -18.09 24.66
CA VAL A 229 -22.40 -18.65 23.38
C VAL A 229 -21.58 -19.86 22.92
N GLY A 230 -20.57 -20.26 23.70
CA GLY A 230 -19.90 -21.57 23.56
C GLY A 230 -18.52 -21.54 22.91
N GLU A 231 -17.97 -20.37 22.61
CA GLU A 231 -16.56 -20.23 22.18
C GLU A 231 -15.67 -19.99 23.41
N THR A 232 -14.79 -20.96 23.72
CA THR A 232 -14.09 -21.03 25.03
C THR A 232 -12.64 -20.55 25.01
N GLU A 233 -12.10 -20.17 23.86
CA GLU A 233 -10.68 -19.84 23.70
C GLU A 233 -10.47 -18.36 23.40
N ILE A 234 -10.55 -17.52 24.43
CA ILE A 234 -10.07 -16.13 24.37
C ILE A 234 -8.87 -15.98 25.29
N ASP A 235 -7.81 -15.37 24.77
CA ASP A 235 -6.65 -14.96 25.57
C ASP A 235 -7.11 -14.13 26.79
N LYS A 236 -6.57 -14.46 27.96
CA LYS A 236 -6.91 -13.76 29.21
C LYS A 236 -6.52 -12.30 29.16
N ASP A 237 -5.47 -11.96 28.39
CA ASP A 237 -4.91 -10.62 28.26
C ASP A 237 -5.46 -9.88 27.03
N PHE A 238 -6.48 -10.42 26.35
CA PHE A 238 -7.09 -9.78 25.19
C PHE A 238 -7.77 -8.45 25.57
N ASP A 239 -7.33 -7.36 24.94
CA ASP A 239 -7.91 -6.03 25.11
C ASP A 239 -9.01 -5.80 24.06
N PHE A 240 -10.25 -6.15 24.42
CA PHE A 240 -11.43 -5.97 23.58
C PHE A 240 -11.66 -4.52 23.15
N LYS A 241 -11.36 -3.57 24.04
CA LYS A 241 -11.54 -2.15 23.73
C LYS A 241 -10.58 -1.77 22.61
N LYS A 242 -9.31 -2.09 22.79
CA LYS A 242 -8.27 -1.82 21.80
C LYS A 242 -8.56 -2.51 20.48
N TYR A 243 -8.96 -3.79 20.50
CA TYR A 243 -9.35 -4.53 19.31
C TYR A 243 -10.48 -3.82 18.55
N LEU A 244 -11.57 -3.47 19.24
CA LEU A 244 -12.70 -2.79 18.63
C LEU A 244 -12.31 -1.42 18.07
N VAL A 245 -11.50 -0.66 18.82
CA VAL A 245 -10.97 0.63 18.37
C VAL A 245 -10.18 0.47 17.08
N ASP A 246 -9.24 -0.46 17.04
CA ASP A 246 -8.40 -0.70 15.86
C ASP A 246 -9.25 -1.16 14.67
N LEU A 247 -10.17 -2.11 14.88
CA LEU A 247 -11.09 -2.62 13.86
C LEU A 247 -11.94 -1.50 13.23
N LEU A 248 -12.63 -0.71 14.06
CA LEU A 248 -13.52 0.35 13.57
C LEU A 248 -12.72 1.51 12.98
N THR A 249 -11.59 1.89 13.57
CA THR A 249 -10.72 2.92 13.00
C THR A 249 -10.31 2.53 11.59
N ASN A 250 -9.88 1.28 11.38
CA ASN A 250 -9.48 0.79 10.06
C ASN A 250 -10.66 0.74 9.08
N LYS A 251 -11.84 0.25 9.50
CA LYS A 251 -13.05 0.23 8.65
C LYS A 251 -13.47 1.65 8.23
N ILE A 252 -13.58 2.58 9.18
CA ILE A 252 -13.97 3.97 8.91
C ILE A 252 -12.95 4.65 8.00
N TYR A 253 -11.66 4.54 8.33
CA TYR A 253 -10.61 5.14 7.54
C TYR A 253 -10.61 4.60 6.11
N SER A 254 -10.78 3.28 5.92
CA SER A 254 -10.87 2.65 4.61
C SER A 254 -12.10 3.11 3.83
N HIS A 255 -13.26 3.26 4.48
CA HIS A 255 -14.47 3.78 3.85
C HIS A 255 -14.37 5.25 3.44
N VAL A 256 -13.67 6.07 4.23
CA VAL A 256 -13.49 7.49 3.87
C VAL A 256 -12.40 7.66 2.80
N LEU A 257 -11.34 6.85 2.86
CA LEU A 257 -10.42 6.73 1.72
C LEU A 257 -11.19 6.35 0.45
N ALA A 258 -12.09 5.37 0.56
CA ALA A 258 -13.27 5.06 -0.28
C ALA A 258 -13.80 6.14 -1.23
N SER A 259 -13.94 7.33 -0.65
CA SER A 259 -14.74 8.44 -1.16
C SER A 259 -13.91 9.70 -1.43
N GLU A 260 -12.57 9.59 -1.34
CA GLU A 260 -11.58 10.67 -1.57
C GLU A 260 -11.79 11.95 -0.72
N GLN A 261 -12.58 11.90 0.36
CA GLN A 261 -12.88 13.07 1.19
C GLN A 261 -12.32 12.97 2.61
N LEU A 262 -11.01 12.81 2.77
CA LEU A 262 -10.36 12.70 4.09
C LEU A 262 -10.60 13.89 5.05
N SER A 263 -11.12 15.03 4.59
CA SER A 263 -11.53 16.13 5.47
C SER A 263 -12.74 15.79 6.33
N VAL A 264 -13.61 14.87 5.90
CA VAL A 264 -14.81 14.48 6.69
C VAL A 264 -14.45 13.76 7.99
N LEU A 265 -13.23 13.22 8.10
CA LEU A 265 -12.72 12.64 9.36
C LEU A 265 -12.51 13.68 10.46
N GLU A 266 -12.53 14.97 10.12
CA GLU A 266 -12.44 16.05 11.10
C GLU A 266 -13.81 16.43 11.67
N ASP A 267 -14.90 15.96 11.05
CA ASP A 267 -16.27 16.13 11.50
C ASP A 267 -16.65 14.98 12.44
N SER A 268 -16.84 15.32 13.72
CA SER A 268 -17.20 14.34 14.75
C SER A 268 -18.59 13.72 14.56
N GLU A 269 -19.55 14.44 13.96
CA GLU A 269 -20.88 13.89 13.71
C GLU A 269 -20.82 12.84 12.60
N PHE A 270 -20.08 13.12 11.53
CA PHE A 270 -19.81 12.15 10.49
C PHE A 270 -19.13 10.90 11.05
N VAL A 271 -18.03 11.08 11.80
CA VAL A 271 -17.27 9.95 12.39
C VAL A 271 -18.16 9.11 13.31
N ASN A 272 -19.04 9.74 14.09
CA ASN A 272 -19.98 9.02 14.95
C ASN A 272 -20.99 8.22 14.11
N SER A 273 -21.63 8.86 13.12
CA SER A 273 -22.64 8.21 12.28
C SER A 273 -22.09 6.99 11.52
N ILE A 274 -20.89 7.11 10.96
CA ILE A 274 -20.26 5.99 10.25
C ILE A 274 -19.77 4.89 11.20
N LEU A 275 -19.32 5.25 12.40
CA LEU A 275 -18.98 4.28 13.44
C LEU A 275 -20.21 3.46 13.82
N GLU A 276 -21.35 4.11 14.07
CA GLU A 276 -22.62 3.44 14.37
C GLU A 276 -23.02 2.45 13.27
N HIS A 277 -22.84 2.85 12.00
CA HIS A 277 -23.08 1.98 10.86
C HIS A 277 -22.21 0.71 10.91
N PHE A 278 -20.89 0.86 11.08
CA PHE A 278 -19.97 -0.28 11.11
C PHE A 278 -20.05 -1.12 12.38
N MET A 279 -20.53 -0.56 13.49
CA MET A 279 -20.74 -1.30 14.74
C MET A 279 -21.74 -2.43 14.57
N ILE A 280 -22.73 -2.28 13.69
CA ILE A 280 -23.73 -3.32 13.39
C ILE A 280 -23.08 -4.56 12.74
N ASP A 281 -22.01 -4.35 11.96
CA ASP A 281 -21.30 -5.41 11.26
C ASP A 281 -20.23 -6.10 12.12
N VAL A 282 -20.04 -5.68 13.37
CA VAL A 282 -19.08 -6.31 14.27
C VAL A 282 -19.66 -7.63 14.74
N ASN A 283 -19.08 -8.74 14.28
CA ASN A 283 -19.40 -10.04 14.86
C ASN A 283 -18.77 -10.13 16.24
N PHE A 284 -19.63 -10.04 17.22
CA PHE A 284 -19.25 -10.05 18.61
C PHE A 284 -18.90 -11.46 19.13
N PHE A 285 -19.35 -12.52 18.43
CA PHE A 285 -19.12 -13.91 18.85
C PHE A 285 -17.88 -14.51 18.20
N SER A 286 -17.60 -14.18 16.93
CA SER A 286 -16.38 -14.64 16.26
C SER A 286 -15.25 -13.61 16.44
N ILE A 287 -14.36 -13.86 17.40
CA ILE A 287 -13.09 -13.12 17.43
C ILE A 287 -12.16 -13.86 16.46
N GLU A 288 -12.02 -13.34 15.24
CA GLU A 288 -10.93 -13.79 14.35
C GLU A 288 -9.59 -13.34 14.97
N GLN A 289 -9.00 -14.22 15.79
CA GLN A 289 -7.69 -14.01 16.42
C GLN A 289 -6.50 -14.20 15.46
N ASP A 290 -6.77 -14.32 14.16
CA ASP A 290 -5.81 -14.67 13.10
C ASP A 290 -4.63 -13.69 12.95
N HIS A 291 -4.58 -12.61 13.74
CA HIS A 291 -3.42 -11.74 13.82
C HIS A 291 -2.31 -12.16 14.80
N PHE A 292 -2.46 -13.24 15.58
CA PHE A 292 -1.41 -13.67 16.53
C PHE A 292 -1.08 -15.17 16.57
N ASN A 293 -1.76 -16.02 15.80
CA ASN A 293 -1.28 -17.38 15.57
C ASN A 293 -0.28 -17.38 14.41
N LYS A 294 1.00 -17.29 14.81
CA LYS A 294 2.25 -17.46 14.04
C LYS A 294 2.15 -18.16 12.69
#